data_AF-A0A4Q2JEN2-F1
#
_entry.id   AF-A0A4Q2JEN2-F1
#
_cell.length_a   1.000
_cell.length_b   1.000
_cell.length_c   1.000
_cell.angle_alpha   90.00
_cell.angle_beta   90.00
_cell.angle_gamma   90.00
#
_symmetry.space_group_name_H-M   'P 1'
#
loop_
_entity.id
_entity.type
_entity.pdbx_description
1 polymer ?
#
loop_
_entity_poly.entity_id
_entity_poly.type
_entity_poly.pdbx_seq_one_letter_code
_entity_poly.pdbx_strand_id
1 'polypeptide(L)'
;MIIAIFRRRLRDGATFDDFISAWEADKGFGVPARVFNAVSVDDSREILSVGFVDIVADDLEADVAHVSLQEAVRHSRIDEVIESTLLHAYYDLQTEHDFTADPRTVEIGSLTSMLSALAPKSSASD
;
A
#
# COMPACT_ATOMS: atom_id res chain seq x y z
N MET A 1 -2.48 5.03 -10.96
CA MET A 1 -2.36 4.88 -9.49
C MET A 1 -1.63 3.58 -9.25
N ILE A 2 -0.62 3.59 -8.39
CA ILE A 2 0.19 2.39 -8.15
C ILE A 2 -0.32 1.65 -6.91
N ILE A 3 -0.42 0.33 -7.06
CA ILE A 3 -0.62 -0.61 -5.97
C ILE A 3 0.74 -1.17 -5.57
N ALA A 4 1.20 -0.88 -4.35
CA ALA A 4 2.34 -1.53 -3.74
C ALA A 4 1.86 -2.71 -2.89
N ILE A 5 2.27 -3.93 -3.23
CA ILE A 5 1.85 -5.14 -2.52
C ILE A 5 3.05 -5.86 -1.91
N PHE A 6 2.92 -6.18 -0.63
CA PHE A 6 3.92 -6.95 0.10
C PHE A 6 3.25 -8.10 0.82
N ARG A 7 3.79 -9.31 0.61
CA ARG A 7 3.43 -10.49 1.39
C ARG A 7 4.64 -10.90 2.19
N ARG A 8 4.53 -10.87 3.52
CA ARG A 8 5.66 -11.13 4.43
C ARG A 8 5.28 -12.17 5.46
N ARG A 9 6.27 -12.90 5.96
CA ARG A 9 6.13 -13.84 7.06
C ARG A 9 6.87 -13.28 8.28
N LEU A 10 6.19 -13.19 9.41
CA LEU A 10 6.75 -12.83 10.72
C LEU A 10 7.68 -13.93 11.22
N ARG A 11 8.72 -13.57 11.97
CA ARG A 11 9.56 -14.52 12.72
C ARG A 11 8.74 -15.30 13.75
N ASP A 12 9.29 -16.42 14.23
CA ASP A 12 8.70 -17.17 15.32
C ASP A 12 8.55 -16.27 16.56
N GLY A 13 7.32 -16.21 17.10
CA GLY A 13 7.01 -15.41 18.29
C GLY A 13 6.71 -13.93 18.05
N ALA A 14 6.96 -13.40 16.86
CA ALA A 14 6.59 -12.02 16.51
C ALA A 14 5.08 -11.90 16.24
N THR A 15 4.50 -10.75 16.60
CA THR A 15 3.06 -10.47 16.49
C THR A 15 2.76 -9.42 15.42
N PHE A 16 1.47 -9.25 15.11
CA PHE A 16 1.03 -8.17 14.21
C PHE A 16 1.32 -6.78 14.81
N ASP A 17 1.20 -6.62 16.12
CA ASP A 17 1.48 -5.34 16.79
C ASP A 17 2.98 -4.99 16.74
N ASP A 18 3.86 -6.00 16.85
CA ASP A 18 5.30 -5.83 16.62
C ASP A 18 5.57 -5.37 15.19
N PHE A 19 4.88 -5.97 14.21
CA PHE A 19 4.96 -5.56 12.82
C PHE A 19 4.51 -4.11 12.62
N ILE A 20 3.35 -3.71 13.15
CA ILE A 20 2.85 -2.33 13.00
C ILE A 20 3.80 -1.34 13.65
N SER A 21 4.32 -1.64 14.84
CA SER A 21 5.29 -0.80 15.55
C SER A 21 6.58 -0.59 14.74
N ALA A 22 7.06 -1.63 14.04
CA ALA A 22 8.21 -1.53 13.16
C ALA A 22 7.90 -0.83 11.81
N TRP A 23 6.70 -1.06 11.28
CA TRP A 23 6.22 -0.60 9.97
C TRP A 23 5.67 0.83 9.97
N GLU A 24 5.32 1.40 11.11
CA GLU A 24 4.76 2.75 11.15
C GLU A 24 5.77 3.79 10.63
N ALA A 25 5.33 4.62 9.69
CA ALA A 25 6.20 5.63 9.08
C ALA A 25 6.27 6.89 9.95
N ASP A 26 7.47 7.42 10.17
CA ASP A 26 7.66 8.65 10.95
C ASP A 26 7.17 9.91 10.18
N LYS A 27 7.04 9.82 8.85
CA LYS A 27 6.61 10.89 7.94
C LYS A 27 5.73 10.33 6.85
N GLY A 28 4.78 11.14 6.36
CA GLY A 28 3.96 10.79 5.20
C GLY A 28 4.74 10.84 3.88
N PHE A 29 4.19 10.20 2.84
CA PHE A 29 4.82 10.01 1.53
C PHE A 29 4.85 11.24 0.60
N GLY A 30 4.30 12.38 1.03
CA GLY A 30 4.23 13.60 0.20
C GLY A 30 3.18 13.56 -0.92
N VAL A 31 2.60 12.40 -1.20
CA VAL A 31 1.48 12.17 -2.13
C VAL A 31 0.33 11.47 -1.41
N PRO A 32 -0.92 11.57 -1.91
CA PRO A 32 -2.03 10.78 -1.39
C PRO A 32 -1.68 9.29 -1.41
N ALA A 33 -1.67 8.68 -0.22
CA ALA A 33 -1.39 7.27 -0.06
C ALA A 33 -2.23 6.67 1.07
N ARG A 34 -2.71 5.43 0.87
CA ARG A 34 -3.36 4.62 1.89
C ARG A 34 -2.77 3.22 1.85
N VAL A 35 -2.35 2.70 3.00
CA VAL A 35 -1.88 1.31 3.10
C VAL A 35 -2.75 0.54 4.07
N PHE A 36 -3.19 -0.62 3.64
CA PHE A 36 -3.91 -1.58 4.44
C PHE A 36 -2.97 -2.72 4.80
N ASN A 37 -2.90 -3.05 6.09
CA ASN A 37 -2.16 -4.21 6.58
C ASN A 37 -3.17 -5.22 7.11
N ALA A 38 -3.02 -6.47 6.70
CA ALA A 38 -3.90 -7.58 7.08
C ALA A 38 -3.08 -8.81 7.48
N VAL A 39 -3.68 -9.66 8.31
CA VAL A 39 -3.13 -10.97 8.69
C VAL A 39 -3.86 -12.05 7.88
N SER A 40 -3.15 -13.06 7.40
CA SER A 40 -3.78 -14.21 6.75
C SER A 40 -4.67 -14.97 7.74
N VAL A 41 -5.81 -15.44 7.24
CA VAL A 41 -6.74 -16.29 8.02
C VAL A 41 -6.21 -17.71 8.20
N ASP A 42 -5.31 -18.15 7.32
CA ASP A 42 -4.74 -19.50 7.32
C ASP A 42 -3.38 -19.57 8.05
N ASP A 43 -2.72 -18.42 8.21
CA ASP A 43 -1.42 -18.31 8.86
C ASP A 43 -1.29 -16.99 9.60
N SER A 44 -1.34 -17.04 10.94
CA SER A 44 -1.26 -15.85 11.78
C SER A 44 0.08 -15.12 11.70
N ARG A 45 1.11 -15.73 11.09
CA ARG A 45 2.42 -15.11 10.88
C ARG A 45 2.52 -14.48 9.50
N GLU A 46 1.54 -14.64 8.62
CA GLU A 46 1.57 -14.04 7.30
C GLU A 46 0.85 -12.70 7.28
N ILE A 47 1.56 -11.67 6.82
CA ILE A 47 1.07 -10.29 6.71
C ILE A 47 0.98 -9.90 5.24
N LEU A 48 -0.13 -9.29 4.87
CA LEU A 48 -0.35 -8.66 3.58
C LEU A 48 -0.44 -7.14 3.77
N SER A 49 0.47 -6.40 3.14
CA SER A 49 0.37 -4.94 2.99
C SER A 49 -0.07 -4.60 1.57
N VAL A 50 -1.14 -3.81 1.43
CA VAL A 50 -1.63 -3.28 0.15
C VAL A 50 -1.69 -1.77 0.23
N GLY A 51 -0.79 -1.09 -0.47
CA GLY A 51 -0.72 0.35 -0.58
C GLY A 51 -1.29 0.84 -1.89
N PHE A 52 -2.16 1.85 -1.84
CA PHE A 52 -2.63 2.63 -2.99
C PHE A 52 -1.97 3.99 -2.92
N VAL A 53 -1.25 4.37 -3.97
CA VAL A 53 -0.46 5.60 -4.03
C VAL A 53 -0.77 6.36 -5.31
N ASP A 54 -1.12 7.63 -5.18
CA ASP A 54 -1.42 8.53 -6.31
C ASP A 54 -0.14 8.93 -7.06
N ILE A 55 0.45 7.95 -7.73
CA ILE A 55 1.58 8.04 -8.66
C ILE A 55 1.16 7.33 -9.95
N VAL A 56 1.67 7.81 -11.09
CA VAL A 56 1.51 7.17 -12.40
C VAL A 56 2.73 6.30 -12.73
N ALA A 57 2.53 5.23 -13.49
CA ALA A 57 3.57 4.23 -13.75
C ALA A 57 4.83 4.82 -14.41
N ASP A 58 4.66 5.83 -15.27
CA ASP A 58 5.77 6.49 -15.97
C ASP A 58 6.74 7.21 -15.02
N ASP A 59 6.27 7.61 -13.83
CA ASP A 59 7.05 8.30 -12.80
C ASP A 59 7.57 7.33 -11.71
N LEU A 60 7.20 6.05 -11.78
CA LEU A 60 7.46 5.07 -10.73
C LEU A 60 8.96 4.88 -10.46
N GLU A 61 9.83 4.81 -11.48
CA GLU A 61 11.26 4.61 -11.25
C GLU A 61 11.92 5.80 -10.52
N ALA A 62 11.51 7.02 -10.85
CA ALA A 62 12.03 8.23 -10.22
C ALA A 62 11.49 8.39 -8.79
N ASP A 63 10.21 8.12 -8.58
CA ASP A 63 9.55 8.25 -7.30
C ASP A 63 9.88 7.10 -6.35
N VAL A 64 10.05 5.86 -6.84
CA VAL A 64 10.52 4.73 -6.04
C VAL A 64 11.92 4.99 -5.52
N ALA A 65 12.82 5.65 -6.26
CA ALA A 65 14.14 5.99 -5.75
C ALA A 65 14.07 6.99 -4.58
N HIS A 66 13.17 7.98 -4.67
CA HIS A 66 12.96 8.98 -3.62
C HIS A 66 12.27 8.38 -2.38
N VAL A 67 11.26 7.53 -2.59
CA VAL A 67 10.56 6.80 -1.53
C VAL A 67 11.49 5.76 -0.88
N SER A 68 12.29 5.03 -1.66
CA SER A 68 13.22 3.99 -1.16
C SER A 68 14.27 4.53 -0.19
N LEU A 69 14.73 5.79 -0.36
CA LEU A 69 15.66 6.43 0.57
C LEU A 69 14.99 6.79 1.91
N GLN A 70 13.72 7.22 1.89
CA GLN A 70 12.94 7.47 3.12
C GLN A 70 12.54 6.16 3.80
N GLU A 71 12.40 5.08 3.03
CA GLU A 71 11.96 3.75 3.45
C GLU A 71 13.08 2.87 4.01
N ALA A 72 14.36 3.20 3.77
CA ALA A 72 15.50 2.36 4.17
C ALA A 72 15.57 2.12 5.69
N VAL A 73 15.26 3.14 6.51
CA VAL A 73 15.23 3.02 7.97
C VAL A 73 14.04 2.18 8.44
N ARG A 74 12.92 2.24 7.71
CA ARG A 74 11.74 1.44 7.99
C ARG A 74 11.97 -0.03 7.65
N HIS A 75 12.60 -0.28 6.50
CA HIS A 75 12.98 -1.62 6.08
C HIS A 75 13.90 -2.29 7.11
N SER A 76 14.88 -1.57 7.67
CA SER A 76 15.75 -2.15 8.70
C SER A 76 15.01 -2.53 10.00
N ARG A 77 13.98 -1.79 10.42
CA ARG A 77 13.15 -2.17 11.59
C ARG A 77 12.26 -3.38 11.27
N ILE A 78 11.70 -3.42 10.07
CA ILE A 78 10.84 -4.52 9.63
C ILE A 78 11.63 -5.83 9.54
N ASP A 79 12.91 -5.80 9.15
CA ASP A 79 13.76 -7.00 9.04
C ASP A 79 13.99 -7.71 10.39
N GLU A 80 13.85 -7.00 11.51
CA GLU A 80 13.93 -7.58 12.85
C GLU A 80 12.72 -8.46 13.18
N VAL A 81 11.55 -8.14 12.64
CA VAL A 81 10.28 -8.85 12.91
C VAL A 81 9.85 -9.78 11.78
N ILE A 82 10.35 -9.57 10.57
CA ILE A 82 10.06 -10.39 9.38
C ILE A 82 11.12 -11.49 9.20
N GLU A 83 10.64 -12.71 9.02
CA GLU A 83 11.45 -13.87 8.61
C GLU A 83 11.76 -13.81 7.12
N SER A 84 10.74 -13.53 6.30
CA SER A 84 10.88 -13.47 4.84
C SER A 84 9.85 -12.56 4.18
N THR A 85 10.24 -11.98 3.05
CA THR A 85 9.32 -11.31 2.12
C THR A 85 9.09 -12.22 0.92
N LEU A 86 7.86 -12.70 0.76
CA LEU A 86 7.44 -13.64 -0.27
C LEU A 86 6.99 -12.94 -1.56
N LEU A 87 6.46 -11.72 -1.42
CA LEU A 87 6.08 -10.86 -2.54
C LEU A 87 6.47 -9.42 -2.20
N HIS A 88 7.11 -8.76 -3.16
CA HIS A 88 7.33 -7.31 -3.20
C HIS A 88 7.10 -6.89 -4.65
N ALA A 89 5.96 -6.28 -4.93
CA ALA A 89 5.58 -5.93 -6.28
C ALA A 89 4.80 -4.62 -6.34
N TYR A 90 4.84 -4.02 -7.52
CA TYR A 90 4.10 -2.81 -7.85
C TYR A 90 3.23 -3.10 -9.09
N TYR A 91 1.97 -2.67 -9.05
CA TYR A 91 1.03 -2.84 -10.14
C TYR A 91 0.37 -1.50 -10.46
N ASP A 92 0.09 -1.25 -11.74
CA ASP A 92 -0.75 -0.12 -12.12
C ASP A 92 -2.23 -0.51 -12.03
N LEU A 93 -2.99 0.21 -11.20
CA LEU A 93 -4.42 -0.04 -11.00
C LEU A 93 -5.20 0.33 -12.27
N GLN A 94 -5.81 -0.68 -12.89
CA GLN A 94 -6.54 -0.50 -14.16
C GLN A 94 -8.06 -0.30 -13.99
N THR A 95 -8.68 -0.99 -13.03
CA THR A 95 -10.15 -1.01 -12.90
C THR A 95 -10.57 -1.10 -11.44
N GLU A 96 -11.72 -0.52 -11.12
CA GLU A 96 -12.45 -0.72 -9.88
C GLU A 96 -13.85 -1.24 -10.22
N HIS A 97 -14.33 -2.21 -9.44
CA HIS A 97 -15.64 -2.83 -9.64
C HIS A 97 -16.41 -2.82 -8.33
N ASP A 98 -17.70 -2.49 -8.41
CA ASP A 98 -18.64 -2.63 -7.30
C ASP A 98 -19.55 -3.83 -7.57
N PHE A 99 -19.48 -4.81 -6.67
CA PHE A 99 -20.27 -6.04 -6.69
C PHE A 99 -21.30 -6.10 -5.54
N THR A 100 -21.58 -4.96 -4.87
CA THR A 100 -22.56 -4.90 -3.77
C THR A 100 -23.97 -5.30 -4.23
N ALA A 101 -24.32 -4.94 -5.47
CA ALA A 101 -25.57 -5.30 -6.15
C ALA A 101 -25.26 -5.81 -7.58
N ASP A 102 -25.92 -5.27 -8.59
CA ASP A 102 -25.60 -5.60 -9.99
C ASP A 102 -24.16 -5.15 -10.33
N PRO A 103 -23.33 -6.03 -10.94
CA PRO A 103 -21.94 -5.72 -11.24
C PRO A 103 -21.80 -4.46 -12.09
N ARG A 104 -20.97 -3.53 -11.63
CA ARG A 104 -20.67 -2.29 -12.36
C ARG A 104 -19.21 -1.90 -12.21
N THR A 105 -18.67 -1.27 -13.25
CA THR A 105 -17.38 -0.60 -13.18
C THR A 105 -17.54 0.74 -12.47
N VAL A 106 -16.58 1.06 -11.62
CA VAL A 106 -16.46 2.36 -10.94
C VAL A 106 -15.26 3.09 -11.53
N GLU A 107 -15.45 4.36 -11.85
CA GLU A 107 -14.34 5.21 -12.24
C GLU A 107 -13.42 5.43 -11.02
N ILE A 108 -12.15 5.05 -11.15
CA ILE A 108 -11.14 5.15 -10.10
C ILE A 108 -11.03 6.61 -9.65
N GLY A 109 -11.14 6.85 -8.34
CA GLY A 109 -11.06 8.19 -7.76
C GLY A 109 -12.35 9.01 -7.83
N SER A 110 -13.40 8.53 -8.50
CA SER A 110 -14.73 9.17 -8.45
C SER A 110 -15.30 9.19 -7.01
N LEU A 111 -16.33 9.97 -6.74
CA LEU A 111 -16.97 10.02 -5.41
C LEU A 111 -17.54 8.66 -4.95
N THR A 112 -17.80 7.73 -5.88
CA THR A 112 -18.26 6.37 -5.56
C THR A 112 -17.09 5.41 -5.32
N SER A 113 -15.89 5.75 -5.80
CA SER A 113 -14.68 4.96 -5.60
C SER A 113 -14.30 4.88 -4.12
N MET A 114 -13.86 3.70 -3.68
CA MET A 114 -13.22 3.54 -2.38
C MET A 114 -11.92 4.34 -2.28
N LEU A 115 -11.37 4.76 -3.42
CA LEU A 115 -10.14 5.53 -3.55
C LEU A 115 -10.41 7.02 -3.81
N SER A 116 -11.66 7.48 -3.64
CA SER A 116 -12.05 8.90 -3.81
C SER A 116 -11.16 9.87 -3.04
N ALA A 117 -10.70 9.49 -1.84
CA ALA A 117 -9.80 10.30 -1.01
C ALA A 117 -8.37 10.42 -1.56
N LEU A 118 -8.02 9.60 -2.54
CA LEU A 118 -6.71 9.56 -3.20
C LEU A 118 -6.74 10.17 -4.60
N ALA A 119 -7.91 10.56 -5.11
CA ALA A 119 -7.97 11.22 -6.40
C ALA A 119 -7.26 12.58 -6.34
N PRO A 120 -6.52 12.96 -7.39
CA PRO A 120 -6.01 14.32 -7.50
C PRO A 120 -7.22 15.26 -7.42
N LYS A 121 -7.20 16.19 -6.46
CA LYS A 121 -8.23 17.24 -6.41
C LYS A 121 -8.16 17.93 -7.77
N SER A 122 -9.21 17.81 -8.58
CA SER A 122 -9.34 18.62 -9.78
C SER A 122 -9.05 20.05 -9.36
N SER A 123 -8.04 20.68 -9.98
CA SER A 123 -7.78 22.09 -9.82
C SER A 123 -9.11 22.79 -10.12
N ALA A 124 -9.81 23.21 -9.07
CA ALA A 124 -10.89 24.16 -9.21
C ALA A 124 -10.24 25.37 -9.87
N SER A 125 -10.47 25.50 -11.17
CA SER A 125 -10.16 26.73 -11.89
C SER A 125 -11.19 27.72 -11.38
N ASP A 126 -10.75 28.60 -10.47
CA ASP A 126 -11.42 29.87 -10.20
C ASP A 126 -11.23 30.82 -11.40
#